data_AF-B0BJN1-F1
#
_entry.id   AF-B0BJN1-F1
#
_cell.length_a   1.000
_cell.length_b   1.000
_cell.length_c   1.000
_cell.angle_alpha   90.00
_cell.angle_beta   90.00
_cell.angle_gamma   90.00
#
_symmetry.space_group_name_H-M   'P 1'
#
loop_
_entity.id
_entity.type
_entity.pdbx_description
1 polymer ?
#
loop_
_entity_poly.entity_id
_entity_poly.type
_entity_poly.pdbx_seq_one_letter_code
_entity_poly.pdbx_strand_id
1 'polypeptide(L)'
;ALGPMDEITVVIHGDTWKLVDIQEDIDWCKAQDWSSATYTRNGDHHHCSICWWTLNVSADPAIGNGYVTGTNSRVWLCTECFDQFIILL
;
A
#
# COMPACT_ATOMS: atom_id res chain seq x y z
N ALA A 1 -18.63 -17.29 -16.15
CA ALA A 1 -18.80 -15.86 -16.47
C ALA A 1 -18.23 -15.09 -15.30
N LEU A 2 -17.12 -14.38 -15.51
CA LEU A 2 -16.57 -13.50 -14.48
C LEU A 2 -17.56 -12.33 -14.35
N GLY A 3 -18.03 -12.09 -13.12
CA GLY A 3 -19.12 -11.16 -12.83
C GLY A 3 -18.67 -9.68 -12.86
N PRO A 4 -19.53 -8.76 -12.42
CA PRO A 4 -19.34 -7.30 -12.54
C PRO A 4 -18.12 -6.70 -11.81
N MET A 5 -17.32 -7.50 -11.10
CA MET A 5 -16.13 -7.03 -10.39
C MET A 5 -14.92 -6.80 -11.31
N ASP A 6 -14.87 -7.45 -12.47
CA ASP A 6 -13.76 -7.31 -13.44
C ASP A 6 -13.70 -5.92 -14.11
N GLU A 7 -14.75 -5.11 -13.96
CA GLU A 7 -14.86 -3.76 -14.54
C GLU A 7 -14.60 -2.64 -13.53
N ILE A 8 -14.57 -2.94 -12.22
CA ILE A 8 -14.32 -1.91 -11.20
C ILE A 8 -12.84 -1.56 -11.19
N THR A 9 -12.56 -0.26 -11.33
CA THR A 9 -11.20 0.28 -11.33
C THR A 9 -11.01 1.29 -10.22
N VAL A 10 -9.75 1.46 -9.82
CA VAL A 10 -9.29 2.47 -8.86
C VAL A 10 -8.07 3.18 -9.43
N VAL A 11 -7.83 4.42 -8.99
CA VAL A 11 -6.62 5.16 -9.34
C VAL A 11 -5.69 5.15 -8.14
N ILE A 12 -4.43 4.74 -8.35
CA ILE A 12 -3.37 4.73 -7.33
C ILE A 12 -2.10 5.31 -7.97
N HIS A 13 -1.52 6.36 -7.38
CA HIS A 13 -0.35 7.08 -7.92
C HIS A 13 -0.54 7.58 -9.37
N GLY A 14 -1.79 7.87 -9.75
CA GLY A 14 -2.16 8.32 -11.10
C GLY A 14 -2.38 7.19 -12.11
N ASP A 15 -2.08 5.94 -11.78
CA ASP A 15 -2.31 4.78 -12.63
C ASP A 15 -3.67 4.14 -12.35
N THR A 16 -4.31 3.60 -13.39
CA THR A 16 -5.59 2.88 -13.27
C THR A 16 -5.34 1.39 -13.03
N TRP A 17 -5.89 0.87 -11.94
CA TRP A 17 -5.80 -0.54 -11.55
C TRP A 17 -7.18 -1.17 -11.59
N LYS A 18 -7.27 -2.44 -12.01
CA LYS A 18 -8.48 -3.23 -11.77
C LYS A 18 -8.52 -3.61 -10.30
N LEU A 19 -9.65 -3.36 -9.64
CA LEU A 19 -9.78 -3.65 -8.21
C LEU A 19 -9.61 -5.16 -7.94
N VAL A 20 -10.13 -6.01 -8.82
CA VAL A 20 -10.02 -7.47 -8.69
C VAL A 20 -8.57 -7.96 -8.69
N ASP A 21 -7.66 -7.27 -9.38
CA ASP A 21 -6.24 -7.68 -9.48
C ASP A 21 -5.47 -7.43 -8.17
N ILE A 22 -5.97 -6.55 -7.31
CA ILE A 22 -5.33 -6.17 -6.02
C ILE A 22 -6.20 -6.48 -4.80
N GLN A 23 -7.37 -7.09 -5.00
CA GLN A 23 -8.35 -7.31 -3.93
C GLN A 23 -7.80 -8.24 -2.84
N GLU A 24 -7.05 -9.27 -3.21
CA GLU A 24 -6.43 -10.20 -2.24
C GLU A 24 -5.42 -9.48 -1.34
N ASP A 25 -4.58 -8.61 -1.91
CA ASP A 25 -3.61 -7.83 -1.15
C ASP A 25 -4.31 -6.82 -0.23
N ILE A 26 -5.37 -6.17 -0.71
CA ILE A 26 -6.22 -5.28 0.11
C ILE A 26 -6.82 -6.05 1.29
N ASP A 27 -7.42 -7.22 1.04
CA ASP A 27 -8.10 -8.00 2.07
C ASP A 27 -7.11 -8.50 3.12
N TRP A 28 -5.91 -8.95 2.69
CA TRP A 28 -4.85 -9.32 3.62
C TRP A 28 -4.38 -8.12 4.46
N CYS A 29 -4.19 -6.94 3.83
CA CYS A 29 -3.74 -5.73 4.52
C CYS A 29 -4.77 -5.21 5.53
N LYS A 30 -6.07 -5.34 5.25
CA LYS A 30 -7.15 -4.96 6.19
C LYS A 30 -7.14 -5.78 7.48
N ALA A 31 -6.58 -6.99 7.46
CA ALA A 31 -6.47 -7.85 8.63
C ALA A 31 -5.25 -7.55 9.51
N GLN A 32 -4.40 -6.58 9.14
CA GLN A 32 -3.19 -6.22 9.87
C GLN A 32 -3.37 -4.98 10.73
N ASP A 33 -2.55 -4.89 11.78
CA ASP A 33 -2.38 -3.66 12.56
C ASP A 33 -1.26 -2.80 11.95
N TRP A 34 -1.57 -1.53 11.71
CA TRP A 34 -0.68 -0.58 11.04
C TRP A 34 -0.28 0.57 11.95
N SER A 35 0.98 0.99 11.85
CA SER A 35 1.50 2.19 12.50
C SER A 35 2.21 3.08 11.48
N SER A 36 1.98 4.38 11.54
CA SER A 36 2.68 5.34 10.69
C SER A 36 4.18 5.31 10.97
N ALA A 37 5.00 5.35 9.92
CA ALA A 37 6.44 5.41 10.03
C ALA A 37 7.08 6.21 8.88
N THR A 38 8.26 6.75 9.16
CA THR A 38 9.17 7.27 8.14
C THR A 38 10.24 6.23 7.86
N TYR A 39 10.56 6.03 6.59
CA TYR A 39 11.63 5.15 6.15
C TYR A 39 13.00 5.75 6.47
N THR A 40 13.84 5.02 7.22
CA THR A 40 15.12 5.55 7.72
C THR A 40 16.35 4.77 7.28
N ARG A 41 16.17 3.62 6.61
CA ARG A 41 17.29 2.76 6.21
C ARG A 41 17.89 3.23 4.88
N ASN A 42 19.01 3.95 4.95
CA ASN A 42 19.74 4.38 3.76
C ASN A 42 20.26 3.20 2.92
N GLY A 43 20.18 3.34 1.59
CA GLY A 43 20.64 2.32 0.64
C GLY A 43 19.72 1.10 0.52
N ASP A 44 18.51 1.17 1.08
CA ASP A 44 17.50 0.11 1.01
C ASP A 44 16.14 0.69 0.59
N HIS A 45 15.23 -0.19 0.20
CA HIS A 45 13.85 0.17 -0.15
C HIS A 45 12.88 -0.97 0.20
N HIS A 46 11.60 -0.61 0.35
CA HIS A 46 10.49 -1.56 0.39
C HIS A 46 9.47 -1.22 -0.69
N HIS A 47 8.60 -2.17 -0.98
CA HIS A 47 7.46 -1.97 -1.85
C HIS A 47 6.17 -1.92 -1.02
N CYS A 48 5.26 -1.05 -1.43
CA CYS A 48 3.88 -1.07 -0.96
C CYS A 48 3.28 -2.44 -1.30
N SER A 49 2.68 -3.11 -0.32
CA SER A 49 2.12 -4.46 -0.50
C SER A 49 0.93 -4.53 -1.45
N ILE A 50 0.30 -3.40 -1.80
CA ILE A 50 -0.88 -3.34 -2.67
C ILE A 50 -0.50 -2.88 -4.08
N CYS A 51 0.20 -1.75 -4.20
CA CYS A 51 0.47 -1.13 -5.51
C CYS A 51 1.93 -1.23 -5.97
N TRP A 52 2.79 -1.89 -5.20
CA TRP A 52 4.24 -2.03 -5.46
C TRP A 52 5.05 -0.73 -5.52
N TRP A 53 4.44 0.42 -5.19
CA TRP A 53 5.14 1.70 -5.08
C TRP A 53 6.36 1.60 -4.17
N THR A 54 7.46 2.22 -4.57
CA THR A 54 8.72 2.13 -3.84
C THR A 54 8.75 3.14 -2.70
N LEU A 55 9.00 2.65 -1.48
CA LEU A 55 9.32 3.45 -0.30
C LEU A 55 10.80 3.35 0.02
N ASN A 56 11.46 4.48 0.23
CA ASN A 56 12.87 4.55 0.59
C ASN A 56 13.17 5.87 1.34
N VAL A 57 14.41 6.07 1.78
CA VAL A 57 14.82 7.36 2.35
C VAL A 57 14.72 8.44 1.27
N SER A 58 13.79 9.37 1.45
CA SER A 58 13.56 10.50 0.53
C SER A 58 13.17 11.76 1.31
N ALA A 59 13.47 12.92 0.72
CA ALA A 59 12.96 14.21 1.21
C ALA A 59 11.49 14.44 0.81
N ASP A 60 11.00 13.71 -0.19
CA ASP A 60 9.60 13.71 -0.57
C ASP A 60 8.81 12.81 0.40
N PRO A 61 7.88 13.37 1.21
CA PRO A 61 7.10 12.58 2.16
C PRO A 61 6.21 11.53 1.49
N ALA A 62 5.84 11.68 0.21
CA ALA A 62 5.06 10.67 -0.51
C ALA A 62 5.85 9.37 -0.80
N ILE A 63 7.18 9.44 -0.72
CA ILE A 63 8.10 8.31 -0.92
C ILE A 63 8.64 7.83 0.43
N GLY A 64 8.99 8.78 1.30
CA GLY A 64 9.64 8.51 2.59
C GLY A 64 8.72 8.11 3.72
N ASN A 65 7.42 8.39 3.63
CA ASN A 65 6.46 8.05 4.68
C ASN A 65 5.49 6.96 4.24
N GLY A 66 5.05 6.16 5.20
CA GLY A 66 4.08 5.10 4.98
C GLY A 66 3.59 4.49 6.28
N TYR A 67 3.04 3.29 6.17
CA TYR A 67 2.53 2.52 7.29
C TYR A 67 3.20 1.15 7.34
N VAL A 68 3.49 0.65 8.54
CA VAL A 68 4.21 -0.61 8.74
C VAL A 68 3.49 -1.53 9.71
N THR A 69 3.61 -2.84 9.48
CA THR A 69 3.26 -3.88 10.45
C THR A 69 4.37 -4.06 11.50
N GLY A 70 4.09 -4.80 12.59
CA GLY A 70 4.98 -5.00 13.74
C GLY A 70 6.37 -5.61 13.47
N THR A 71 7.17 -5.78 14.54
CA THR A 71 8.65 -5.82 14.49
C THR A 71 9.32 -6.98 13.75
N ASN A 72 8.64 -8.08 13.48
CA ASN A 72 9.33 -9.31 13.06
C ASN A 72 9.30 -9.57 11.54
N SER A 73 8.37 -8.94 10.81
CA SER A 73 8.31 -8.91 9.33
C SER A 73 7.56 -7.66 8.90
N ARG A 74 8.28 -6.55 8.66
CA ARG A 74 7.67 -5.27 8.31
C ARG A 74 7.17 -5.31 6.87
N VAL A 75 5.86 -5.40 6.71
CA VAL A 75 5.19 -5.07 5.46
C VAL A 75 4.94 -3.57 5.45
N TRP A 76 5.05 -2.95 4.29
CA TRP A 76 4.86 -1.51 4.11
C TRP A 76 3.66 -1.23 3.22
N LEU A 77 2.98 -0.12 3.52
CA LEU A 77 2.04 0.54 2.63
C LEU A 77 2.46 1.98 2.41
N CYS A 78 2.29 2.48 1.18
CA CYS A 78 2.32 3.91 0.92
C CYS A 78 1.10 4.58 1.59
N THR A 79 1.18 5.91 1.78
CA THR A 79 0.09 6.67 2.41
C THR A 79 -1.21 6.58 1.61
N GLU A 80 -1.13 6.63 0.27
CA GLU A 80 -2.31 6.56 -0.61
C GLU A 80 -3.08 5.25 -0.45
N CYS A 81 -2.40 4.09 -0.48
CA CYS A 81 -3.07 2.80 -0.27
C CYS A 81 -3.63 2.64 1.14
N PHE A 82 -2.96 3.19 2.16
CA PHE A 82 -3.48 3.14 3.53
C PHE A 82 -4.78 3.96 3.66
N ASP A 83 -4.77 5.19 3.15
CA ASP A 83 -5.93 6.10 3.20
C ASP A 83 -7.11 5.53 2.41
N GLN A 84 -6.85 5.00 1.22
CA GLN A 84 -7.89 4.53 0.30
C GLN A 84 -8.51 3.18 0.72
N PHE A 85 -7.71 2.26 1.27
CA PHE A 85 -8.17 0.88 1.47
C PHE A 85 -8.26 0.44 2.92
N ILE A 86 -7.61 1.14 3.86
CA ILE A 86 -7.48 0.69 5.26
C ILE A 86 -8.24 1.58 6.25
N ILE A 87 -8.12 2.92 6.16
CA ILE A 87 -8.80 3.84 7.10
C ILE A 87 -10.32 3.84 6.94
N LEU A 88 -10.82 3.62 5.71
CA LEU A 88 -12.24 3.68 5.40
C LEU A 88 -12.97 2.39 5.87
N LEU A 89 -13.24 2.30 7.17
CA LEU A 89 -14.21 1.40 7.80
C LEU A 89 -15.18 2.19 8.68
#